data_AF-A0A7X9FEN2-F1
#
_entry.id   AF-A0A7X9FEN2-F1
#
_cell.length_a   1.000
_cell.length_b   1.000
_cell.length_c   1.000
_cell.angle_alpha   90.00
_cell.angle_beta   90.00
_cell.angle_gamma   90.00
#
_symmetry.space_group_name_H-M   'P 1'
#
loop_
_entity.id
_entity.type
_entity.pdbx_description
1 polymer ?
#
loop_
_entity_poly.entity_id
_entity_poly.type
_entity_poly.pdbx_seq_one_letter_code
_entity_poly.pdbx_strand_id
1 'polypeptide(L)'
;MTGHKFRKLWLAILAICLVSATIVFANALIFPGAPPGTEQNNTATAWSELVPAEIYSLYAHHPGPAYAPVQVYWSWSPAGGTPGSWMPMGPTTAPPYPHYWNPTIASQQNGGFIMGATAFTTAAPFMPGGNSAIYMSNSAGGGIPFGGAVALAITGAANQWFDYPSVTSVDLPMIPAPMSGTVTYAWVQYTDNDG
;
A
#
# COMPACT_ATOMS: atom_id res chain seq x y z
N MET A 1 22.68 19.71 -47.01
CA MET A 1 22.22 20.62 -45.92
C MET A 1 20.97 20.11 -45.16
N THR A 2 20.66 18.81 -45.16
CA THR A 2 19.39 18.26 -44.63
C THR A 2 19.50 17.60 -43.25
N GLY A 3 20.69 17.16 -42.83
CA GLY A 3 20.87 16.44 -41.55
C GLY A 3 20.71 17.31 -40.29
N HIS A 4 21.04 18.60 -40.35
CA HIS A 4 21.09 19.44 -39.15
C HIS A 4 19.72 19.88 -38.64
N LYS A 5 18.74 20.05 -39.55
CA LYS A 5 17.36 20.41 -39.20
C LYS A 5 16.61 19.22 -38.58
N PHE A 6 16.87 18.00 -39.08
CA PHE A 6 16.26 16.78 -38.55
C PHE A 6 16.70 16.51 -37.11
N ARG A 7 17.99 16.69 -36.79
CA ARG A 7 18.53 16.46 -35.45
C ARG A 7 17.94 17.40 -34.38
N LYS A 8 17.63 18.65 -34.75
CA LYS A 8 17.00 19.63 -33.84
C LYS A 8 15.54 19.29 -33.55
N LEU A 9 14.81 18.77 -34.54
CA LEU A 9 13.43 18.32 -34.38
C LEU A 9 13.35 17.12 -33.42
N TRP A 10 14.24 16.14 -33.59
CA TRP A 10 14.31 14.98 -32.69
C TRP A 10 14.62 15.34 -31.24
N LEU A 11 15.55 16.26 -31.01
CA LEU A 11 15.86 16.74 -29.65
C LEU A 11 14.68 17.49 -29.01
N ALA A 12 13.94 18.28 -29.79
CA ALA A 12 12.75 18.97 -29.30
C ALA A 12 11.62 17.99 -28.93
N ILE A 13 11.38 16.97 -29.76
CA ILE A 13 10.41 15.90 -29.45
C ILE A 13 10.84 15.15 -28.20
N LEU A 14 12.12 14.77 -28.10
CA LEU A 14 12.63 14.05 -26.93
C LEU A 14 12.48 14.87 -25.65
N ALA A 15 12.77 16.18 -25.70
CA ALA A 15 12.62 17.08 -24.56
C ALA A 15 11.14 17.26 -24.15
N ILE A 16 10.22 17.38 -25.10
CA ILE A 16 8.77 17.48 -24.83
C ILE A 16 8.25 16.16 -24.23
N CYS A 17 8.69 15.02 -24.74
CA CYS A 17 8.35 13.71 -24.20
C CYS A 17 8.91 13.50 -22.78
N LEU A 18 10.15 13.94 -22.52
CA LEU A 18 10.76 13.85 -21.18
C LEU A 18 10.02 14.73 -20.16
N VAL A 19 9.70 15.97 -20.52
CA VAL A 19 8.98 16.91 -19.62
C VAL A 19 7.56 16.41 -19.37
N SER A 20 6.86 15.92 -20.39
CA SER A 20 5.54 15.31 -20.25
C SER A 20 5.56 14.06 -19.35
N ALA A 21 6.61 13.23 -19.44
CA ALA A 21 6.77 12.06 -18.57
C ALA A 21 7.01 12.45 -17.10
N THR A 22 7.62 13.60 -16.82
CA THR A 22 7.84 14.07 -15.44
C THR A 22 6.62 14.78 -14.82
N ILE A 23 5.64 15.21 -15.61
CA ILE A 23 4.45 15.94 -15.11
C ILE A 23 3.31 14.97 -14.71
N VAL A 24 3.34 13.72 -15.16
CA VAL A 24 2.23 12.76 -14.95
C VAL A 24 2.37 11.93 -13.66
N PHE A 25 3.52 11.95 -12.99
CA PHE A 25 3.68 11.32 -11.67
C PHE A 25 3.61 12.39 -10.59
N ALA A 26 2.40 12.88 -10.31
CA ALA A 26 2.20 13.77 -9.20
C ALA A 26 2.70 13.08 -7.91
N ASN A 27 3.63 13.74 -7.22
CA ASN A 27 3.87 13.48 -5.80
C ASN A 27 2.52 13.53 -5.05
N ALA A 28 2.45 12.94 -3.85
CA ALA A 28 1.23 12.96 -3.04
C ALA A 28 0.58 14.35 -3.05
N LEU A 29 -0.74 14.38 -3.30
CA LEU A 29 -1.50 15.62 -3.25
C LEU A 29 -1.42 16.13 -1.81
N ILE A 30 -0.76 17.28 -1.62
CA ILE A 30 -0.76 17.99 -0.34
C ILE A 30 -2.02 18.84 -0.34
N PHE A 31 -2.93 18.63 0.61
CA PHE A 31 -4.11 19.48 0.72
C PHE A 31 -3.88 20.56 1.78
N PRO A 32 -3.88 21.85 1.39
CA PRO A 32 -3.69 22.93 2.34
C PRO A 32 -4.76 22.90 3.45
N GLY A 33 -4.32 22.81 4.70
CA GLY A 33 -5.19 22.85 5.89
C GLY A 33 -5.55 21.48 6.48
N ALA A 34 -5.09 20.38 5.89
CA ALA A 34 -5.23 19.09 6.53
C ALA A 34 -4.22 18.89 7.66
N PRO A 35 -4.55 18.05 8.67
CA PRO A 35 -3.61 17.73 9.73
C PRO A 35 -2.34 17.09 9.16
N PRO A 36 -1.14 17.42 9.69
CA PRO A 36 0.09 16.75 9.27
C PRO A 36 -0.03 15.23 9.36
N GLY A 37 0.41 14.52 8.32
CA GLY A 37 0.43 13.05 8.29
C GLY A 37 -0.82 12.38 7.72
N THR A 38 -1.91 13.12 7.44
CA THR A 38 -3.15 12.51 6.89
C THR A 38 -3.11 12.25 5.38
N GLU A 39 -2.05 12.69 4.69
CA GLU A 39 -1.93 12.71 3.21
C GLU A 39 -0.68 11.97 2.74
N GLN A 40 -0.35 10.89 3.43
CA GLN A 40 0.80 10.07 3.12
C GLN A 40 0.40 9.00 2.11
N ASN A 41 0.67 9.25 0.82
CA ASN A 41 0.68 8.18 -0.17
C ASN A 41 1.81 7.22 0.19
N ASN A 42 1.45 6.12 0.84
CA ASN A 42 2.40 5.09 1.22
C ASN A 42 2.40 4.00 0.17
N THR A 43 3.61 3.55 -0.18
CA THR A 43 3.83 2.42 -1.06
C THR A 43 4.63 1.37 -0.31
N ALA A 44 4.35 0.11 -0.61
CA ALA A 44 5.10 -1.01 -0.05
C ALA A 44 5.28 -2.07 -1.12
N THR A 45 6.43 -2.72 -1.15
CA THR A 45 6.78 -3.70 -2.17
C THR A 45 7.44 -4.90 -1.50
N ALA A 46 7.06 -6.11 -1.93
CA ALA A 46 7.70 -7.36 -1.52
C ALA A 46 8.03 -8.21 -2.73
N TRP A 47 9.11 -8.98 -2.63
CA TRP A 47 9.65 -9.81 -3.70
C TRP A 47 9.56 -11.26 -3.28
N SER A 48 9.08 -12.13 -4.17
CA SER A 48 9.02 -13.57 -3.88
C SER A 48 10.44 -14.14 -3.84
N GLU A 49 10.76 -14.86 -2.76
CA GLU A 49 12.01 -15.65 -2.70
C GLU A 49 11.88 -16.99 -3.45
N LEU A 50 10.64 -17.47 -3.67
CA LEU A 50 10.37 -18.75 -4.33
C LEU A 50 10.24 -18.61 -5.86
N VAL A 51 9.61 -17.54 -6.32
CA VAL A 51 9.37 -17.28 -7.75
C VAL A 51 10.29 -16.14 -8.21
N PRO A 52 11.32 -16.42 -9.02
CA PRO A 52 12.30 -15.40 -9.42
C PRO A 52 11.65 -14.19 -10.08
N ALA A 53 12.02 -13.00 -9.62
CA ALA A 53 11.58 -11.69 -10.13
C ALA A 53 10.06 -11.42 -10.02
N GLU A 54 9.34 -12.21 -9.25
CA GLU A 54 7.96 -11.88 -8.89
C GLU A 54 7.93 -10.79 -7.82
N ILE A 55 7.21 -9.71 -8.12
CA ILE A 55 7.10 -8.54 -7.27
C ILE A 55 5.63 -8.20 -7.08
N TYR A 56 5.22 -8.02 -5.84
CA TYR A 56 3.94 -7.40 -5.49
C TYR A 56 4.20 -6.02 -4.91
N SER A 57 3.38 -5.05 -5.33
CA SER A 57 3.42 -3.69 -4.80
C SER A 57 2.04 -3.25 -4.36
N LEU A 58 2.00 -2.48 -3.28
CA LEU A 58 0.82 -1.84 -2.72
C LEU A 58 1.00 -0.34 -2.73
N TYR A 59 -0.10 0.38 -2.80
CA TYR A 59 -0.13 1.84 -2.84
C TYR A 59 -1.45 2.34 -2.23
N ALA A 60 -1.38 3.28 -1.30
CA ALA A 60 -2.53 4.01 -0.78
C ALA A 60 -2.84 5.25 -1.64
N HIS A 61 -4.00 5.27 -2.29
CA HIS A 61 -4.50 6.41 -3.06
C HIS A 61 -5.36 7.30 -2.18
N HIS A 62 -4.95 8.56 -2.00
CA HIS A 62 -5.73 9.60 -1.34
C HIS A 62 -6.40 10.51 -2.39
N PRO A 63 -7.71 10.33 -2.67
CA PRO A 63 -8.43 11.14 -3.66
C PRO A 63 -8.90 12.49 -3.09
N GLY A 64 -8.81 12.68 -1.77
CA GLY A 64 -9.29 13.86 -1.07
C GLY A 64 -8.47 14.16 0.20
N PRO A 65 -8.73 15.31 0.84
CA PRO A 65 -7.98 15.78 2.00
C PRO A 65 -8.24 14.93 3.26
N ALA A 66 -7.30 14.98 4.20
CA ALA A 66 -7.47 14.41 5.53
C ALA A 66 -7.93 12.94 5.54
N TYR A 67 -8.96 12.62 6.32
CA TYR A 67 -9.54 11.27 6.47
C TYR A 67 -10.57 10.93 5.37
N ALA A 68 -10.48 11.57 4.20
CA ALA A 68 -11.28 11.19 3.05
C ALA A 68 -11.07 9.69 2.72
N PRO A 69 -12.05 9.05 2.03
CA PRO A 69 -11.93 7.65 1.64
C PRO A 69 -10.59 7.34 0.97
N VAL A 70 -9.76 6.52 1.62
CA VAL A 70 -8.49 6.04 1.07
C VAL A 70 -8.72 4.66 0.46
N GLN A 71 -8.19 4.47 -0.75
CA GLN A 71 -8.26 3.21 -1.47
C GLN A 71 -6.85 2.62 -1.64
N VAL A 72 -6.67 1.37 -1.22
CA VAL A 72 -5.43 0.64 -1.49
C VAL A 72 -5.52 -0.03 -2.85
N TYR A 73 -4.47 0.12 -3.64
CA TYR A 73 -4.27 -0.56 -4.90
C TYR A 73 -3.13 -1.56 -4.77
N TRP A 74 -3.17 -2.60 -5.60
CA TRP A 74 -2.09 -3.56 -5.73
C TRP A 74 -1.70 -3.72 -7.19
N SER A 75 -0.45 -4.11 -7.41
CA SER A 75 0.09 -4.46 -8.72
C SER A 75 1.05 -5.64 -8.57
N TRP A 76 1.15 -6.43 -9.63
CA TRP A 76 2.01 -7.60 -9.71
C TRP A 76 2.83 -7.59 -11.00
N SER A 77 4.11 -7.94 -10.89
CA SER A 77 4.99 -8.12 -12.04
C SER A 77 5.33 -9.61 -12.25
N PRO A 78 5.02 -10.20 -13.43
CA PRO A 78 5.14 -11.64 -13.73
C PRO A 78 6.56 -12.16 -13.99
N ALA A 79 7.58 -11.64 -13.31
CA ALA A 79 9.00 -11.83 -13.62
C ALA A 79 9.51 -10.99 -14.80
N GLY A 80 10.65 -10.32 -14.61
CA GLY A 80 11.31 -9.48 -15.63
C GLY A 80 11.08 -7.97 -15.47
N GLY A 81 10.44 -7.52 -14.39
CA GLY A 81 10.32 -6.09 -14.07
C GLY A 81 9.33 -5.31 -14.95
N THR A 82 8.51 -5.99 -15.76
CA THR A 82 7.42 -5.34 -16.49
C THR A 82 6.38 -4.83 -15.49
N PRO A 83 6.06 -3.53 -15.46
CA PRO A 83 5.08 -2.99 -14.53
C PRO A 83 3.72 -3.66 -14.73
N GLY A 84 3.17 -4.21 -13.65
CA GLY A 84 1.78 -4.67 -13.65
C GLY A 84 0.81 -3.50 -13.70
N SER A 85 -0.42 -3.77 -14.14
CA SER A 85 -1.53 -2.83 -13.99
C SER A 85 -1.92 -2.70 -12.52
N TRP A 86 -2.12 -1.47 -12.06
CA TRP A 86 -2.70 -1.23 -10.75
C TRP A 86 -4.17 -1.63 -10.74
N MET A 87 -4.53 -2.51 -9.83
CA MET A 87 -5.90 -2.92 -9.57
C MET A 87 -6.30 -2.43 -8.19
N PRO A 88 -7.54 -1.95 -8.01
CA PRO A 88 -8.01 -1.69 -6.67
C PRO A 88 -7.92 -3.00 -5.89
N MET A 89 -7.46 -2.94 -4.64
CA MET A 89 -7.91 -3.97 -3.72
C MET A 89 -9.44 -3.87 -3.74
N GLY A 90 -10.11 -4.98 -4.10
CA GLY A 90 -11.56 -5.04 -4.03
C GLY A 90 -12.01 -4.62 -2.62
N PRO A 91 -13.30 -4.33 -2.40
CA PRO A 91 -13.79 -4.09 -1.05
C PRO A 91 -13.48 -5.34 -0.22
N THR A 92 -12.35 -5.34 0.48
CA THR A 92 -12.00 -6.38 1.44
C THR A 92 -12.84 -6.22 2.69
N THR A 93 -13.95 -5.45 2.61
CA THR A 93 -14.85 -5.03 3.68
C THR A 93 -15.07 -6.20 4.61
N ALA A 94 -14.23 -6.29 5.63
CA ALA A 94 -14.65 -6.75 6.92
C ALA A 94 -15.54 -5.59 7.38
N PRO A 95 -16.88 -5.74 7.35
CA PRO A 95 -17.74 -4.71 7.92
C PRO A 95 -17.25 -4.48 9.36
N PRO A 96 -17.10 -3.22 9.83
CA PRO A 96 -17.67 -1.99 9.29
C PRO A 96 -16.68 -1.01 8.58
N TYR A 97 -15.52 -1.45 8.08
CA TYR A 97 -14.45 -0.52 7.62
C TYR A 97 -14.37 -0.38 6.09
N PRO A 98 -14.89 0.72 5.49
CA PRO A 98 -14.83 0.95 4.05
C PRO A 98 -13.52 1.56 3.56
N HIS A 99 -12.62 1.98 4.46
CA HIS A 99 -11.40 2.73 4.11
C HIS A 99 -10.16 2.03 4.63
N TYR A 100 -9.11 2.06 3.81
CA TYR A 100 -7.82 1.44 4.12
C TYR A 100 -6.68 2.40 3.81
N TRP A 101 -5.71 2.48 4.71
CA TRP A 101 -4.51 3.27 4.46
C TRP A 101 -3.27 2.59 5.06
N ASN A 102 -2.09 3.15 4.80
CA ASN A 102 -0.80 2.66 5.31
C ASN A 102 -0.56 1.15 5.08
N PRO A 103 -0.66 0.67 3.82
CA PRO A 103 -0.42 -0.73 3.51
C PRO A 103 1.06 -1.10 3.66
N THR A 104 1.30 -2.27 4.22
CA THR A 104 2.59 -2.97 4.21
C THR A 104 2.43 -4.39 3.69
N ILE A 105 3.51 -4.95 3.17
CA ILE A 105 3.52 -6.26 2.52
C ILE A 105 4.83 -6.98 2.81
N ALA A 106 4.74 -8.30 2.98
CA ALA A 106 5.88 -9.20 3.05
C ALA A 106 5.64 -10.41 2.14
N SER A 107 6.71 -11.00 1.64
CA SER A 107 6.71 -12.29 0.92
C SER A 107 6.47 -13.45 1.88
N GLN A 108 6.14 -14.63 1.37
CA GLN A 108 5.98 -15.83 2.17
C GLN A 108 6.79 -16.97 1.55
N GLN A 109 7.18 -17.94 2.39
CA GLN A 109 8.00 -19.09 1.95
C GLN A 109 7.35 -19.95 0.86
N ASN A 110 6.02 -19.96 0.81
CA ASN A 110 5.24 -20.66 -0.21
C ASN A 110 5.14 -19.87 -1.53
N GLY A 111 5.86 -18.75 -1.68
CA GLY A 111 5.78 -17.83 -2.82
C GLY A 111 4.59 -16.86 -2.77
N GLY A 112 3.78 -16.94 -1.71
CA GLY A 112 2.66 -16.03 -1.49
C GLY A 112 3.10 -14.67 -0.95
N PHE A 113 2.11 -13.82 -0.73
CA PHE A 113 2.29 -12.49 -0.18
C PHE A 113 1.27 -12.24 0.91
N ILE A 114 1.72 -11.61 1.97
CA ILE A 114 0.91 -11.25 3.11
C ILE A 114 1.00 -9.75 3.32
N MET A 115 -0.16 -9.12 3.47
CA MET A 115 -0.24 -7.68 3.69
C MET A 115 -0.91 -7.34 5.01
N GLY A 116 -0.64 -6.13 5.47
CA GLY A 116 -1.35 -5.48 6.56
C GLY A 116 -1.70 -4.05 6.17
N ALA A 117 -2.82 -3.55 6.65
CA ALA A 117 -3.15 -2.13 6.54
C ALA A 117 -4.06 -1.72 7.70
N THR A 118 -4.17 -0.42 7.92
CA THR A 118 -5.14 0.12 8.85
C THR A 118 -6.46 0.31 8.11
N ALA A 119 -7.52 -0.22 8.69
CA ALA A 119 -8.89 -0.04 8.26
C ALA A 119 -9.62 0.92 9.20
N PHE A 120 -10.50 1.76 8.67
CA PHE A 120 -11.24 2.72 9.48
C PHE A 120 -12.63 3.04 8.94
N THR A 121 -13.47 3.57 9.82
CA THR A 121 -14.82 4.05 9.47
C THR A 121 -14.75 5.40 8.76
N THR A 122 -15.87 5.94 8.31
CA THR A 122 -15.93 7.27 7.70
C THR A 122 -15.68 8.41 8.68
N ALA A 123 -15.79 8.15 9.99
CA ALA A 123 -15.51 9.13 11.02
C ALA A 123 -14.00 9.26 11.23
N ALA A 124 -13.55 10.49 11.50
CA ALA A 124 -12.15 10.75 11.79
C ALA A 124 -11.66 9.93 13.01
N PRO A 125 -10.38 9.54 13.05
CA PRO A 125 -9.74 9.01 14.25
C PRO A 125 -9.98 9.90 15.47
N PHE A 126 -10.04 9.28 16.65
CA PHE A 126 -10.26 9.97 17.92
C PHE A 126 -11.59 10.71 18.07
N MET A 127 -12.57 10.43 17.19
CA MET A 127 -13.93 10.96 17.30
C MET A 127 -14.92 9.87 17.69
N PRO A 128 -16.06 10.19 18.34
CA PRO A 128 -17.14 9.25 18.52
C PRO A 128 -17.59 8.61 17.19
N GLY A 129 -17.53 7.27 17.11
CA GLY A 129 -17.83 6.51 15.90
C GLY A 129 -16.65 6.32 14.94
N GLY A 130 -15.50 6.93 15.23
CA GLY A 130 -14.21 6.68 14.59
C GLY A 130 -13.60 5.38 15.11
N ASN A 131 -13.93 4.27 14.45
CA ASN A 131 -13.37 2.97 14.79
C ASN A 131 -12.22 2.65 13.83
N SER A 132 -11.24 1.91 14.32
CA SER A 132 -10.12 1.45 13.50
C SER A 132 -9.77 0.00 13.76
N ALA A 133 -9.15 -0.63 12.76
CA ALA A 133 -8.68 -1.99 12.86
C ALA A 133 -7.36 -2.15 12.11
N ILE A 134 -6.52 -3.06 12.59
CA ILE A 134 -5.46 -3.62 11.75
C ILE A 134 -6.03 -4.86 11.09
N TYR A 135 -5.93 -4.95 9.77
CA TYR A 135 -6.31 -6.15 9.05
C TYR A 135 -5.12 -6.78 8.35
N MET A 136 -5.28 -8.05 8.02
CA MET A 136 -4.41 -8.79 7.15
C MET A 136 -5.15 -9.32 5.94
N SER A 137 -4.44 -9.48 4.82
CA SER A 137 -4.93 -10.24 3.67
C SER A 137 -3.77 -10.99 3.01
N ASN A 138 -4.08 -12.12 2.37
CA ASN A 138 -3.11 -12.97 1.71
C ASN A 138 -3.39 -13.10 0.22
N SER A 139 -2.32 -13.18 -0.56
CA SER A 139 -2.32 -13.66 -1.94
C SER A 139 -1.45 -14.92 -2.02
N ALA A 140 -1.85 -15.87 -2.86
CA ALA A 140 -1.04 -17.05 -3.16
C ALA A 140 0.14 -16.75 -4.11
N GLY A 141 0.33 -15.49 -4.53
CA GLY A 141 1.29 -15.13 -5.57
C GLY A 141 0.77 -15.44 -6.98
N GLY A 142 1.64 -15.41 -7.98
CA GLY A 142 1.31 -15.72 -9.37
C GLY A 142 0.33 -14.76 -10.04
N GLY A 143 0.24 -13.52 -9.57
CA GLY A 143 -0.74 -12.53 -10.05
C GLY A 143 -2.14 -12.74 -9.49
N ILE A 144 -2.31 -13.63 -8.52
CA ILE A 144 -3.58 -13.84 -7.83
C ILE A 144 -3.87 -12.61 -6.93
N PRO A 145 -5.10 -12.06 -6.96
CA PRO A 145 -5.49 -10.98 -6.06
C PRO A 145 -5.40 -11.36 -4.58
N PHE A 146 -5.30 -10.34 -3.72
CA PHE A 146 -5.47 -10.54 -2.29
C PHE A 146 -6.88 -11.04 -1.97
N GLY A 147 -6.97 -12.01 -1.05
CA GLY A 147 -8.22 -12.55 -0.55
C GLY A 147 -8.97 -11.61 0.39
N GLY A 148 -10.00 -12.14 1.05
CA GLY A 148 -10.76 -11.39 2.05
C GLY A 148 -9.88 -10.95 3.22
N ALA A 149 -10.09 -9.72 3.72
CA ALA A 149 -9.36 -9.23 4.86
C ALA A 149 -9.86 -9.85 6.18
N VAL A 150 -8.93 -10.11 7.09
CA VAL A 150 -9.20 -10.58 8.45
C VAL A 150 -8.70 -9.52 9.42
N ALA A 151 -9.57 -9.07 10.33
CA ALA A 151 -9.16 -8.14 11.38
C ALA A 151 -8.29 -8.86 12.41
N LEU A 152 -7.11 -8.29 12.68
CA LEU A 152 -6.17 -8.74 13.71
C LEU A 152 -6.38 -8.03 15.04
N ALA A 153 -6.67 -6.73 14.97
CA ALA A 153 -6.95 -5.90 16.12
C ALA A 153 -8.07 -4.92 15.75
N ILE A 154 -9.01 -4.70 16.67
CA ILE A 154 -10.13 -3.78 16.48
C ILE A 154 -10.20 -2.86 17.69
N THR A 155 -10.30 -1.55 17.46
CA THR A 155 -10.67 -0.58 18.48
C THR A 155 -11.96 0.14 18.09
N GLY A 156 -12.91 0.13 19.01
CA GLY A 156 -14.14 0.91 18.95
C GLY A 156 -14.17 2.05 19.96
N ALA A 157 -13.03 2.33 20.61
CA ALA A 157 -12.93 3.40 21.58
C ALA A 157 -12.70 4.73 20.84
N ALA A 158 -13.53 5.73 21.15
CA ALA A 158 -13.52 7.04 20.51
C ALA A 158 -12.20 7.82 20.71
N ASN A 159 -11.27 7.33 21.53
CA ASN A 159 -9.98 7.98 21.81
C ASN A 159 -8.78 7.10 21.41
N GLN A 160 -8.99 6.07 20.61
CA GLN A 160 -7.93 5.17 20.17
C GLN A 160 -7.84 5.08 18.66
N TRP A 161 -6.62 4.91 18.17
CA TRP A 161 -6.34 4.77 16.75
C TRP A 161 -5.22 3.76 16.53
N PHE A 162 -5.44 2.79 15.64
CA PHE A 162 -4.40 1.88 15.18
C PHE A 162 -3.83 2.33 13.84
N ASP A 163 -2.52 2.42 13.75
CA ASP A 163 -1.85 2.90 12.54
C ASP A 163 -0.51 2.23 12.25
N TYR A 164 0.04 2.55 11.07
CA TYR A 164 1.36 2.13 10.61
C TYR A 164 1.63 0.64 10.85
N PRO A 165 0.75 -0.25 10.37
CA PRO A 165 1.00 -1.67 10.51
C PRO A 165 2.26 -2.02 9.74
N SER A 166 3.13 -2.80 10.37
CA SER A 166 4.31 -3.40 9.76
C SER A 166 4.11 -4.91 9.72
N VAL A 167 4.20 -5.46 8.52
CA VAL A 167 4.21 -6.90 8.28
C VAL A 167 5.61 -7.31 7.91
N THR A 168 6.14 -8.30 8.61
CA THR A 168 7.39 -8.95 8.28
C THR A 168 7.19 -10.44 8.31
N SER A 169 7.82 -11.15 7.40
CA SER A 169 7.84 -12.60 7.36
C SER A 169 9.27 -13.08 7.51
N VAL A 170 9.40 -14.25 8.11
CA VAL A 170 10.66 -14.97 8.16
C VAL A 170 10.63 -15.97 7.03
N ASP A 171 11.04 -15.55 5.84
CA ASP A 171 10.99 -16.37 4.63
C ASP A 171 12.33 -16.99 4.22
N LEU A 172 13.43 -16.55 4.84
CA LEU A 172 14.76 -17.07 4.56
C LEU A 172 14.86 -18.61 4.75
N PRO A 173 15.28 -19.37 3.72
CA PRO A 173 15.33 -20.83 3.75
C PRO A 173 16.37 -21.39 4.74
N MET A 174 17.28 -20.55 5.23
CA MET A 174 18.31 -20.92 6.21
C MET A 174 17.81 -20.88 7.67
N ILE A 175 16.65 -20.30 7.93
CA ILE A 175 16.11 -20.20 9.30
C ILE A 175 15.38 -21.51 9.66
N PRO A 176 15.78 -22.22 10.72
CA PRO A 176 15.15 -23.47 11.12
C PRO A 176 13.67 -23.31 11.49
N ALA A 177 12.89 -24.35 11.25
CA ALA A 177 11.56 -24.47 11.85
C ALA A 177 11.67 -24.45 13.39
N PRO A 178 10.69 -23.87 14.11
CA PRO A 178 9.42 -23.33 13.60
C PRO A 178 9.47 -21.86 13.17
N MET A 179 10.65 -21.22 13.20
CA MET A 179 10.76 -19.78 12.94
C MET A 179 10.57 -19.46 11.44
N SER A 180 11.03 -20.36 10.56
CA SER A 180 10.67 -20.35 9.13
C SER A 180 9.17 -20.26 8.92
N GLY A 181 8.72 -19.33 8.08
CA GLY A 181 7.32 -19.16 7.72
C GLY A 181 6.48 -18.40 8.74
N THR A 182 7.09 -17.92 9.83
CA THR A 182 6.40 -17.07 10.80
C THR A 182 6.18 -15.68 10.22
N VAL A 183 4.97 -15.15 10.36
CA VAL A 183 4.64 -13.77 10.02
C VAL A 183 4.42 -12.99 11.30
N THR A 184 5.10 -11.85 11.43
CA THR A 184 4.98 -10.94 12.55
C THR A 184 4.25 -9.68 12.11
N TYR A 185 3.28 -9.29 12.93
CA TYR A 185 2.54 -8.04 12.78
C TYR A 185 2.87 -7.13 13.95
N ALA A 186 3.20 -5.88 13.64
CA ALA A 186 3.32 -4.81 14.61
C ALA A 186 2.52 -3.61 14.11
N TRP A 187 2.08 -2.74 15.01
CA TRP A 187 1.39 -1.49 14.68
C TRP A 187 1.61 -0.47 15.78
N VAL A 188 1.27 0.78 15.50
CA VAL A 188 1.23 1.85 16.48
C VAL A 188 -0.19 1.98 16.99
N GLN A 189 -0.38 1.96 18.30
CA GLN A 189 -1.62 2.37 18.94
C GLN A 189 -1.44 3.77 19.52
N TYR A 190 -2.22 4.70 19.03
CA TYR A 190 -2.37 6.01 19.64
C TYR A 190 -3.54 5.96 20.61
N THR A 191 -3.37 6.57 21.78
CA THR A 191 -4.44 6.79 22.75
C THR A 191 -4.43 8.25 23.12
N ASP A 192 -5.53 8.93 22.83
CA ASP A 192 -5.77 10.28 23.30
C ASP A 192 -6.31 10.20 24.73
N ASN A 193 -5.63 10.84 25.67
CA ASN A 193 -6.02 10.88 27.08
C ASN A 193 -6.67 12.21 27.45
N ASP A 194 -6.89 13.12 26.49
CA ASP A 194 -7.24 14.50 26.80
C ASP A 194 -8.71 14.75 27.16
N GLY A 195 -9.58 13.72 27.08
CA GLY A 195 -10.92 13.74 27.69
C GLY A 195 -11.91 14.72 27.08
#